data_AF-A0A099P7B2-F1
#
_entry.id   AF-A0A099P7B2-F1
#
_cell.length_a   1.000
_cell.length_b   1.000
_cell.length_c   1.000
_cell.angle_alpha   90.00
_cell.angle_beta   90.00
_cell.angle_gamma   90.00
#
_symmetry.space_group_name_H-M   'P 1'
#
loop_
_entity.id
_entity.type
_entity.pdbx_description
1 polymer ?
#
loop_
_entity_poly.entity_id
_entity_poly.type
_entity_poly.pdbx_seq_one_letter_code
_entity_poly.pdbx_strand_id
1 'polypeptide(L)'
;MDRPPKDSKDAVFTWEVLIDMFVYGFSMASACMIPFVIEVYGYGDGELGVNCNKTDYTDVCLHVFKARGASFVTMTWCALLLAWEVIHLRNSLFLMRPNAENKWTQWMKDLWANKVLFWSVILGFVTLIPTIYIPVINSYVFLQKGLTTGWAFAFLSSLFFLVSCEVWKFCKRHYYRSEKARDPEEDLEERDGLTPFQQFTDLRE
;
A
#
# COMPACT_ATOMS: atom_id res chain seq x y z
N MET A 1 -8.49 -21.66 20.58
CA MET A 1 -8.06 -22.48 19.43
C MET A 1 -9.32 -23.10 18.88
N ASP A 2 -10.20 -22.23 18.38
CA ASP A 2 -11.62 -22.55 18.16
C ASP A 2 -11.96 -22.56 16.66
N ARG A 3 -10.93 -22.43 15.81
CA ARG A 3 -11.04 -22.44 14.35
C ARG A 3 -10.85 -23.87 13.84
N PRO A 4 -11.68 -24.35 12.90
CA PRO A 4 -11.44 -25.62 12.23
C PRO A 4 -10.12 -25.58 11.44
N PRO A 5 -9.48 -26.73 11.20
CA PRO A 5 -8.25 -26.78 10.41
C PRO A 5 -8.53 -26.32 8.97
N LYS A 6 -7.65 -25.45 8.46
CA LYS A 6 -7.73 -24.94 7.09
C LYS A 6 -7.65 -26.08 6.07
N ASP A 7 -8.53 -26.07 5.07
CA ASP A 7 -8.47 -27.05 3.97
C ASP A 7 -7.16 -26.90 3.19
N SER A 8 -6.55 -28.02 2.81
CA SER A 8 -5.32 -28.08 2.04
C SER A 8 -5.48 -27.58 0.60
N LYS A 9 -6.72 -27.53 0.09
CA LYS A 9 -7.05 -27.03 -1.25
C LYS A 9 -7.26 -25.53 -1.32
N ASP A 10 -7.34 -24.90 -0.16
CA ASP A 10 -7.75 -23.51 -0.05
C ASP A 10 -6.59 -22.57 -0.38
N ALA A 11 -6.79 -21.73 -1.39
CA ALA A 11 -5.70 -20.94 -1.97
C ALA A 11 -5.34 -19.74 -1.08
N VAL A 12 -4.03 -19.50 -0.93
CA VAL A 12 -3.52 -18.29 -0.25
C VAL A 12 -3.87 -17.01 -1.03
N PHE A 13 -4.00 -17.12 -2.36
CA PHE A 13 -4.40 -16.02 -3.25
C PHE A 13 -5.90 -16.08 -3.55
N THR A 14 -6.69 -15.50 -2.66
CA THR A 14 -8.12 -15.31 -2.92
C THR A 14 -8.32 -14.24 -3.98
N TRP A 15 -9.47 -14.28 -4.67
CA TRP A 15 -9.81 -13.27 -5.67
C TRP A 15 -9.90 -11.86 -5.05
N GLU A 16 -10.29 -11.76 -3.77
CA GLU A 16 -10.26 -10.50 -3.01
C GLU A 16 -8.84 -9.93 -2.93
N VAL A 17 -7.85 -10.74 -2.56
CA VAL A 17 -6.44 -10.31 -2.46
C VAL A 17 -5.89 -9.90 -3.82
N LEU A 18 -6.26 -10.60 -4.88
CA LEU A 18 -5.80 -10.29 -6.24
C LEU A 18 -6.35 -8.94 -6.71
N ILE A 19 -7.65 -8.68 -6.52
CA ILE A 19 -8.26 -7.38 -6.85
C ILE A 19 -7.63 -6.28 -6.00
N ASP A 20 -7.47 -6.50 -4.70
CA ASP A 20 -6.83 -5.55 -3.78
C ASP A 20 -5.43 -5.16 -4.28
N MET A 21 -4.63 -6.14 -4.71
CA MET A 21 -3.28 -5.89 -5.24
C MET A 21 -3.30 -5.03 -6.51
N PHE A 22 -4.26 -5.23 -7.41
CA PHE A 22 -4.43 -4.38 -8.59
C PHE A 22 -4.87 -2.96 -8.24
N VAL A 23 -5.85 -2.79 -7.34
CA VAL A 23 -6.35 -1.46 -6.96
C VAL A 23 -5.30 -0.65 -6.21
N TYR A 24 -4.61 -1.26 -5.24
CA TYR A 24 -3.51 -0.61 -4.53
C TYR A 24 -2.32 -0.33 -5.45
N GLY A 25 -1.98 -1.26 -6.36
CA GLY A 25 -0.93 -1.05 -7.35
C GLY A 25 -1.24 0.12 -8.30
N PHE A 26 -2.47 0.19 -8.82
CA PHE A 26 -2.90 1.24 -9.73
C PHE A 26 -2.95 2.62 -9.06
N SER A 27 -3.49 2.70 -7.83
CA SER A 27 -3.51 3.95 -7.06
C SER A 27 -2.10 4.40 -6.68
N MET A 28 -1.20 3.48 -6.31
CA MET A 28 0.21 3.79 -6.06
C MET A 28 0.92 4.30 -7.32
N ALA A 29 0.71 3.67 -8.47
CA ALA A 29 1.27 4.10 -9.75
C ALA A 29 0.76 5.50 -10.15
N SER A 30 -0.53 5.77 -9.92
CA SER A 30 -1.11 7.09 -10.15
C SER A 30 -0.47 8.14 -9.23
N ALA A 31 -0.32 7.82 -7.94
CA ALA A 31 0.30 8.70 -6.96
C ALA A 31 1.77 9.03 -7.29
N CYS A 32 2.55 8.08 -7.80
CA CYS A 32 3.97 8.32 -8.14
C CYS A 32 4.17 9.05 -9.48
N MET A 33 3.17 9.04 -10.37
CA MET A 33 3.19 9.80 -11.62
C MET A 33 2.91 11.29 -11.43
N ILE A 34 2.11 11.67 -10.43
CA ILE A 34 1.83 13.09 -10.12
C ILE A 34 3.12 13.92 -9.91
N PRO A 35 4.03 13.57 -8.98
CA PRO A 35 5.25 14.35 -8.78
C PRO A 35 6.20 14.26 -9.99
N PHE A 36 6.18 13.16 -10.75
CA PHE A 36 6.97 13.04 -11.97
C PHE A 36 6.57 14.09 -13.01
N VAL A 37 5.27 14.18 -13.29
CA VAL A 37 4.73 15.12 -14.27
C VAL A 37 4.98 16.55 -13.83
N ILE A 38 4.81 16.87 -12.54
CA ILE A 38 5.06 18.21 -12.00
C ILE A 38 6.53 18.61 -12.15
N GLU A 39 7.48 17.73 -11.81
CA GLU A 39 8.92 18.06 -11.91
C GLU A 39 9.39 18.22 -13.36
N VAL A 40 8.93 17.37 -14.28
CA VAL A 40 9.34 17.42 -15.70
C VAL A 40 8.64 18.55 -16.45
N TYR A 41 7.30 18.64 -16.37
CA TYR A 41 6.53 19.57 -17.19
C TYR A 41 6.20 20.87 -16.48
N GLY A 42 6.14 20.87 -15.14
CA GLY A 42 5.87 22.09 -14.36
C GLY A 42 7.11 22.93 -14.12
N TYR A 43 8.24 22.30 -13.82
CA TYR A 43 9.51 22.99 -13.54
C TYR A 43 10.58 22.83 -14.63
N GLY A 44 10.51 21.75 -15.42
CA GLY A 44 11.53 21.41 -16.42
C GLY A 44 11.14 21.69 -17.86
N ASP A 45 10.06 22.46 -18.11
CA ASP A 45 9.56 22.85 -19.45
C ASP A 45 9.36 21.68 -20.44
N GLY A 46 9.26 20.43 -19.95
CA GLY A 46 9.18 19.24 -20.80
C GLY A 46 10.51 18.79 -21.40
N GLU A 47 11.64 19.34 -20.96
CA GLU A 47 12.98 18.94 -21.41
C GLU A 47 13.41 17.63 -20.71
N LEU A 48 13.30 16.52 -21.43
CA LEU A 48 13.68 15.19 -20.94
C LEU A 48 15.17 14.87 -21.10
N GLY A 49 15.91 15.72 -21.82
CA GLY A 49 17.31 15.47 -22.19
C GLY A 49 17.51 14.25 -23.08
N VAL A 50 18.78 13.95 -23.38
CA VAL A 50 19.18 12.82 -24.22
C VAL A 50 20.16 11.94 -23.46
N ASN A 51 19.92 10.62 -23.44
CA ASN A 51 20.79 9.63 -22.79
C ASN A 51 21.03 9.85 -21.29
N CYS A 52 20.04 10.35 -20.54
CA CYS A 52 20.09 10.57 -19.08
C CYS A 52 20.27 9.31 -18.21
N ASN A 53 20.46 8.13 -18.81
CA ASN A 53 20.79 6.89 -18.10
C ASN A 53 22.30 6.62 -18.08
N LYS A 54 23.12 7.41 -18.79
CA LYS A 54 24.58 7.31 -18.70
C LYS A 54 25.06 7.94 -17.39
N THR A 55 26.18 7.44 -16.88
CA THR A 55 26.81 7.88 -15.62
C THR A 55 27.28 9.34 -15.65
N ASP A 56 27.43 9.92 -16.84
CA ASP A 56 27.80 11.32 -17.03
C ASP A 56 26.56 12.21 -16.83
N TYR A 57 26.41 12.69 -15.59
CA TYR A 57 25.40 13.68 -15.26
C TYR A 57 25.59 14.92 -16.15
N THR A 58 24.54 15.28 -16.88
CA THR A 58 24.46 16.50 -17.68
C THR A 58 23.34 17.37 -17.09
N ASP A 59 23.52 18.70 -17.06
CA ASP A 59 22.54 19.62 -16.45
C ASP A 59 21.17 19.58 -17.14
N VAL A 60 21.11 19.21 -18.41
CA VAL A 60 19.86 18.98 -19.17
C VAL A 60 19.01 17.85 -18.54
N CYS A 61 19.62 16.89 -17.85
CA CYS A 61 18.92 15.78 -17.20
C CYS A 61 18.47 16.09 -15.77
N LEU A 62 18.73 17.31 -15.26
CA LEU A 62 18.47 17.68 -13.88
C LEU A 62 17.03 17.39 -13.44
N HIS A 63 16.06 17.82 -14.25
CA HIS A 63 14.63 17.66 -13.95
C HIS A 63 14.19 16.20 -13.99
N VAL A 64 14.74 15.39 -14.91
CA VAL A 64 14.48 13.95 -14.97
C VAL A 64 15.02 13.24 -13.72
N PHE A 65 16.22 13.58 -13.25
CA PHE A 65 16.79 13.00 -12.03
C PHE A 65 16.00 13.40 -10.77
N LYS A 66 15.50 14.64 -10.70
CA LYS A 66 14.61 15.09 -9.62
C LYS A 66 13.27 14.37 -9.67
N ALA A 67 12.66 14.24 -10.85
CA ALA A 67 11.40 13.54 -11.06
C ALA A 67 11.51 12.06 -10.64
N ARG A 68 12.59 11.37 -11.03
CA ARG A 68 12.89 9.99 -10.58
C ARG A 68 12.99 9.90 -9.06
N GLY A 69 13.71 10.84 -8.43
CA GLY A 69 13.81 10.91 -6.98
C GLY A 69 12.46 11.09 -6.30
N ALA A 70 11.61 11.98 -6.84
CA ALA A 70 10.26 12.21 -6.33
C ALA A 70 9.35 11.00 -6.47
N SER A 71 9.38 10.31 -7.62
CA SER A 71 8.64 9.07 -7.82
C SER A 71 9.13 7.95 -6.91
N PHE A 72 10.45 7.81 -6.71
CA PHE A 72 11.05 6.82 -5.81
C PHE A 72 10.57 7.03 -4.37
N VAL A 73 10.70 8.25 -3.84
CA VAL A 73 10.22 8.59 -2.49
C VAL A 73 8.73 8.30 -2.35
N THR A 74 7.93 8.78 -3.30
CA THR A 74 6.47 8.62 -3.26
C THR A 74 6.08 7.15 -3.29
N MET A 75 6.69 6.35 -4.18
CA MET A 75 6.44 4.92 -4.27
C MET A 75 6.81 4.21 -2.97
N THR A 76 7.99 4.50 -2.40
CA THR A 76 8.41 3.88 -1.14
C THR A 76 7.51 4.28 0.03
N TRP A 77 7.14 5.56 0.15
CA TRP A 77 6.20 6.01 1.19
C TRP A 77 4.83 5.35 1.04
N CYS A 78 4.29 5.27 -0.17
CA CYS A 78 3.04 4.57 -0.42
C CYS A 78 3.14 3.08 -0.07
N ALA A 79 4.23 2.39 -0.40
CA ALA A 79 4.42 0.98 -0.04
C ALA A 79 4.51 0.77 1.48
N LEU A 80 5.18 1.68 2.19
CA LEU A 80 5.27 1.66 3.65
C LEU A 80 3.91 1.91 4.32
N LEU A 81 3.12 2.84 3.79
CA LEU A 81 1.75 3.09 4.25
C LEU A 81 0.83 1.91 3.93
N LEU A 82 1.00 1.30 2.75
CA LEU A 82 0.27 0.09 2.38
C LEU A 82 0.52 -1.05 3.39
N ALA A 83 1.75 -1.19 3.91
CA ALA A 83 2.06 -2.20 4.92
C ALA A 83 1.23 -2.05 6.21
N TRP A 84 0.90 -0.82 6.60
CA TRP A 84 -0.04 -0.57 7.70
C TRP A 84 -1.50 -0.75 7.29
N GLU A 85 -1.86 -0.35 6.08
CA GLU A 85 -3.22 -0.53 5.56
C GLU A 85 -3.61 -2.01 5.48
N VAL A 86 -2.71 -2.91 5.06
CA VAL A 86 -3.04 -4.33 4.87
C VAL A 86 -3.00 -5.17 6.14
N ILE A 87 -2.79 -4.58 7.33
CA ILE A 87 -2.91 -5.30 8.62
C ILE A 87 -4.29 -5.96 8.75
N HIS A 88 -5.33 -5.28 8.26
CA HIS A 88 -6.68 -5.82 8.14
C HIS A 88 -7.22 -5.57 6.73
N LEU A 89 -7.63 -6.65 6.06
CA LEU A 89 -8.12 -6.59 4.66
C LEU A 89 -9.41 -5.77 4.50
N ARG A 90 -10.29 -5.73 5.51
CA ARG A 90 -11.61 -5.07 5.46
C ARG A 90 -11.76 -3.88 6.42
N ASN A 91 -11.04 -3.88 7.54
CA ASN A 91 -11.13 -2.78 8.50
C ASN A 91 -10.25 -1.59 8.09
N SER A 92 -10.69 -0.41 8.49
CA SER A 92 -9.99 0.85 8.21
C SER A 92 -8.76 0.94 9.14
N LEU A 93 -7.69 1.57 8.68
CA LEU A 93 -6.51 1.84 9.50
C LEU A 93 -6.88 2.66 10.74
N PHE A 94 -7.77 3.64 10.57
CA PHE A 94 -8.21 4.53 11.65
C PHE A 94 -9.23 3.87 12.59
N LEU A 95 -9.87 2.78 12.16
CA LEU A 95 -10.85 2.04 12.96
C LEU A 95 -10.65 0.53 12.79
N MET A 96 -9.54 0.04 13.35
CA MET A 96 -9.17 -1.39 13.32
C MET A 96 -10.10 -2.23 14.20
N ARG A 97 -10.46 -1.74 15.39
CA ARG A 97 -11.37 -2.42 16.33
C ARG A 97 -12.61 -1.56 16.61
N PRO A 98 -13.79 -1.93 16.10
CA PRO A 98 -15.00 -1.11 16.26
C PRO A 98 -15.52 -1.04 17.71
N ASN A 99 -15.18 -2.01 18.57
CA ASN A 99 -15.72 -2.18 19.92
C ASN A 99 -14.91 -1.51 21.04
N ALA A 100 -13.88 -0.71 20.73
CA ALA A 100 -13.05 -0.13 21.77
C ALA A 100 -13.64 1.15 22.39
N GLU A 101 -13.22 1.41 23.62
CA GLU A 101 -13.68 2.55 24.43
C GLU A 101 -13.33 3.91 23.81
N ASN A 102 -12.15 4.05 23.17
CA ASN A 102 -11.66 5.31 22.62
C ASN A 102 -11.21 5.18 21.16
N LYS A 103 -12.14 5.35 20.22
CA LYS A 103 -11.91 5.14 18.78
C LYS A 103 -10.82 6.06 18.19
N TRP A 104 -10.69 7.29 18.68
CA TRP A 104 -9.78 8.30 18.09
C TRP A 104 -8.29 8.06 18.36
N THR A 105 -7.93 7.51 19.53
CA THR A 105 -6.52 7.28 19.91
C THR A 105 -6.09 5.83 19.73
N GLN A 106 -7.04 4.97 19.40
CA GLN A 106 -6.81 3.54 19.35
C GLN A 106 -5.89 3.12 18.21
N TRP A 107 -6.04 3.71 17.01
CA TRP A 107 -5.24 3.31 15.85
C TRP A 107 -3.72 3.38 16.11
N MET A 108 -3.25 4.37 16.88
CA MET A 108 -1.84 4.44 17.29
C MET A 108 -1.45 3.32 18.26
N LYS A 109 -2.32 2.96 19.20
CA LYS A 109 -2.08 1.85 20.14
C LYS A 109 -2.04 0.52 19.41
N ASP A 110 -2.93 0.33 18.43
CA ASP A 110 -3.01 -0.87 17.63
C ASP A 110 -1.79 -1.01 16.70
N LEU A 111 -1.33 0.09 16.08
CA LEU A 111 -0.07 0.09 15.31
C LEU A 111 1.15 -0.22 16.20
N TRP A 112 1.20 0.33 17.41
CA TRP A 112 2.29 0.09 18.36
C TRP A 112 2.27 -1.33 18.96
N ALA A 113 1.13 -2.02 18.92
CA ALA A 113 1.01 -3.39 19.43
C ALA A 113 1.97 -4.34 18.70
N ASN A 114 2.15 -4.16 17.39
CA ASN A 114 3.19 -4.84 16.62
C ASN A 114 4.43 -3.93 16.46
N LYS A 115 5.29 -3.94 17.48
CA LYS A 115 6.51 -3.11 17.52
C LYS A 115 7.44 -3.39 16.34
N VAL A 116 7.54 -4.63 15.87
CA VAL A 116 8.42 -4.98 14.74
C VAL A 116 7.93 -4.29 13.48
N LEU A 117 6.65 -4.46 13.13
CA LEU A 117 6.06 -3.80 11.96
C LEU A 117 6.17 -2.28 12.05
N PHE A 118 5.86 -1.72 13.22
CA PHE A 118 5.95 -0.28 13.45
C PHE A 118 7.36 0.25 13.18
N TRP A 119 8.38 -0.34 13.80
CA TRP A 119 9.77 0.10 13.62
C TRP A 119 10.29 -0.17 12.20
N SER A 120 9.91 -1.27 11.55
CA SER A 120 10.26 -1.53 10.15
C SER A 120 9.75 -0.43 9.22
N VAL A 121 8.50 0.02 9.43
CA VAL A 121 7.92 1.10 8.63
C VAL A 121 8.62 2.42 8.88
N ILE A 122 8.81 2.80 10.15
CA ILE A 122 9.49 4.05 10.52
C ILE A 122 10.93 4.09 9.99
N LEU A 123 11.69 3.00 10.12
CA LEU A 123 13.04 2.90 9.58
C LEU A 123 13.04 2.99 8.06
N GLY A 124 12.04 2.42 7.38
CA GLY A 124 11.85 2.59 5.93
C GLY A 124 11.70 4.06 5.53
N PHE A 125 10.86 4.82 6.26
CA PHE A 125 10.68 6.26 6.01
C PHE A 125 11.97 7.05 6.20
N VAL A 126 12.69 6.79 7.30
CA VAL A 126 13.93 7.50 7.66
C VAL A 126 15.06 7.16 6.69
N THR A 127 15.12 5.92 6.20
CA THR A 127 16.18 5.44 5.27
C THR A 127 16.18 6.20 3.95
N LEU A 128 15.07 6.81 3.55
CA LEU A 128 15.04 7.60 2.31
C LEU A 128 15.86 8.89 2.39
N ILE A 129 16.00 9.47 3.58
CA ILE A 129 16.80 10.68 3.79
C ILE A 129 18.27 10.44 3.37
N PRO A 130 19.01 9.46 3.93
CA PRO A 130 20.37 9.19 3.50
C PRO A 130 20.45 8.75 2.02
N THR A 131 19.49 7.97 1.52
CA THR A 131 19.50 7.53 0.10
C THR A 131 19.46 8.70 -0.89
N ILE A 132 18.82 9.80 -0.53
CA ILE A 132 18.66 10.98 -1.40
C ILE A 132 19.79 11.99 -1.21
N TYR A 133 20.30 12.16 0.01
CA TYR A 133 21.28 13.22 0.29
C TYR A 133 22.73 12.75 0.23
N ILE A 134 23.01 11.45 0.25
CA ILE A 134 24.37 10.93 0.08
C ILE A 134 24.70 10.87 -1.43
N PRO A 135 25.63 11.71 -1.93
CA PRO A 135 25.82 11.93 -3.36
C PRO A 135 26.26 10.68 -4.12
N VAL A 136 27.13 9.84 -3.53
CA VAL A 136 27.60 8.60 -4.18
C VAL A 136 26.45 7.62 -4.42
N ILE A 137 25.57 7.47 -3.43
CA ILE A 137 24.42 6.57 -3.52
C ILE A 137 23.42 7.14 -4.52
N ASN A 138 23.13 8.44 -4.40
CA ASN A 138 22.12 9.11 -5.18
C ASN A 138 22.45 9.14 -6.69
N SER A 139 23.63 9.65 -7.08
CA SER A 139 23.94 9.90 -8.49
C SER A 139 24.46 8.69 -9.25
N TYR A 140 25.17 7.76 -8.58
CA TYR A 140 25.79 6.60 -9.26
C TYR A 140 25.00 5.31 -9.14
N VAL A 141 24.27 5.08 -8.04
CA VAL A 141 23.52 3.84 -7.82
C VAL A 141 22.06 4.02 -8.23
N PHE A 142 21.42 5.09 -7.75
CA PHE A 142 19.99 5.32 -7.98
C PHE A 142 19.67 6.26 -9.14
N LEU A 143 20.66 6.97 -9.69
CA LEU A 143 20.50 7.92 -10.80
C LEU A 143 19.36 8.93 -10.54
N GLN A 144 19.32 9.48 -9.32
CA GLN A 144 18.35 10.48 -8.90
C GLN A 144 19.07 11.76 -8.40
N LYS A 145 18.32 12.79 -7.98
CA LYS A 145 18.91 13.99 -7.37
C LYS A 145 18.06 14.49 -6.21
N GLY A 146 18.70 15.21 -5.29
CA GLY A 146 18.07 15.77 -4.09
C GLY A 146 16.81 16.57 -4.40
N LEU A 147 15.80 16.38 -3.55
CA LEU A 147 14.49 17.00 -3.69
C LEU A 147 14.39 18.21 -2.77
N THR A 148 13.97 19.36 -3.31
CA THR A 148 13.67 20.55 -2.51
C THR A 148 12.15 20.71 -2.39
N THR A 149 11.46 20.87 -3.52
CA THR A 149 9.98 20.92 -3.63
C THR A 149 9.33 19.53 -3.62
N GLY A 150 10.02 18.53 -4.16
CA GLY A 150 9.48 17.18 -4.33
C GLY A 150 9.05 16.48 -3.03
N TRP A 151 9.56 16.87 -1.85
CA TRP A 151 9.09 16.34 -0.57
C TRP A 151 7.63 16.70 -0.28
N ALA A 152 7.21 17.93 -0.60
CA ALA A 152 5.84 18.35 -0.40
C ALA A 152 4.89 17.55 -1.31
N PHE A 153 5.27 17.37 -2.58
CA PHE A 153 4.49 16.56 -3.51
C PHE A 153 4.45 15.08 -3.15
N ALA A 154 5.57 14.53 -2.65
CA ALA A 154 5.60 13.15 -2.15
C ALA A 154 4.64 12.98 -0.96
N PHE A 155 4.67 13.91 0.01
CA PHE A 155 3.75 13.89 1.15
C PHE A 155 2.27 13.98 0.72
N LEU A 156 1.94 14.92 -0.16
CA LEU A 156 0.57 15.06 -0.68
C LEU A 156 0.11 13.84 -1.46
N SER A 157 1.00 13.25 -2.27
CA SER A 157 0.70 12.04 -3.04
C SER A 157 0.52 10.82 -2.14
N SER A 158 1.30 10.71 -1.06
CA SER A 158 1.11 9.68 -0.04
C SER A 158 -0.22 9.84 0.72
N LEU A 159 -0.64 11.07 1.01
CA LEU A 159 -1.96 11.33 1.59
C LEU A 159 -3.08 10.95 0.61
N PHE A 160 -2.94 11.30 -0.66
CA PHE A 160 -3.86 10.88 -1.72
C PHE A 160 -3.96 9.35 -1.81
N PHE A 161 -2.83 8.64 -1.70
CA PHE A 161 -2.80 7.18 -1.69
C PHE A 161 -3.53 6.61 -0.47
N LEU A 162 -3.30 7.12 0.74
CA LEU A 162 -4.02 6.72 1.95
C LEU A 162 -5.54 6.89 1.81
N VAL A 163 -5.97 8.06 1.30
CA VAL A 163 -7.39 8.31 1.05
C VAL A 163 -7.94 7.30 0.04
N SER A 164 -7.20 6.99 -1.02
CA SER A 164 -7.60 6.01 -2.03
C SER A 164 -7.75 4.60 -1.43
N CYS A 165 -6.84 4.18 -0.55
CA CYS A 165 -6.93 2.92 0.18
C CYS A 165 -8.16 2.86 1.10
N GLU A 166 -8.41 3.91 1.87
CA GLU A 166 -9.56 4.00 2.77
C GLU A 166 -10.89 4.04 2.01
N VAL A 167 -10.95 4.76 0.89
CA VAL A 167 -12.10 4.77 0.00
C VAL A 167 -12.35 3.37 -0.57
N TRP A 168 -11.32 2.66 -1.02
CA TRP A 168 -11.45 1.28 -1.49
C TRP A 168 -12.01 0.36 -0.41
N LYS A 169 -11.45 0.42 0.81
CA LYS A 169 -11.95 -0.35 1.96
C LYS A 169 -13.39 0.03 2.34
N PHE A 170 -13.75 1.30 2.25
CA PHE A 170 -15.12 1.76 2.47
C PHE A 170 -16.08 1.18 1.42
N CYS A 171 -15.70 1.20 0.14
CA CYS A 171 -16.45 0.59 -0.95
C CYS A 171 -16.62 -0.93 -0.73
N LYS A 172 -15.55 -1.65 -0.37
CA LYS A 172 -15.62 -3.07 -0.01
C LYS A 172 -16.59 -3.29 1.14
N ARG A 173 -16.48 -2.52 2.23
CA ARG A 173 -17.37 -2.64 3.39
C ARG A 173 -18.83 -2.38 3.05
N HIS A 174 -19.11 -1.51 2.08
CA HIS A 174 -20.47 -1.26 1.61
C HIS A 174 -20.97 -2.38 0.70
N TYR A 175 -20.13 -2.90 -0.19
CA TYR A 175 -20.46 -4.01 -1.09
C TYR A 175 -20.76 -5.30 -0.31
N TYR A 176 -19.87 -5.68 0.60
CA TYR A 176 -20.05 -6.83 1.50
C TYR A 176 -21.06 -6.55 2.64
N ARG A 177 -21.68 -5.35 2.68
CA ARG A 177 -22.73 -5.01 3.67
C ARG A 177 -24.04 -5.74 3.40
N SER A 178 -24.29 -6.16 2.16
CA SER A 178 -25.51 -6.91 1.79
C SER A 178 -25.38 -8.41 2.09
N GLU A 179 -24.16 -8.93 2.16
CA GLU A 179 -23.83 -10.30 2.64
C GLU A 179 -23.71 -10.35 4.17
N LYS A 180 -24.45 -9.48 4.88
CA LYS A 180 -24.38 -9.37 6.34
C LYS A 180 -25.13 -10.51 7.04
N ALA A 181 -24.50 -11.67 7.15
CA ALA A 181 -24.64 -12.55 8.31
C ALA A 181 -23.62 -13.69 8.28
N ARG A 182 -22.32 -13.41 8.20
CA ARG A 182 -21.30 -14.30 8.77
C ARG A 182 -19.94 -13.61 8.85
N ASP A 183 -19.13 -14.09 9.77
CA ASP A 183 -17.84 -13.51 10.13
C ASP A 183 -16.94 -13.37 8.87
N PRO A 184 -16.29 -12.22 8.59
CA PRO A 184 -15.48 -12.03 7.38
C PRO A 184 -14.31 -13.02 7.18
N GLU A 185 -13.96 -13.81 8.19
CA GLU A 185 -13.03 -14.93 8.06
C GLU A 185 -13.71 -16.26 7.67
N GLU A 186 -15.03 -16.44 7.88
CA GLU A 186 -15.80 -17.63 7.47
C GLU A 186 -16.23 -17.59 5.98
N ASP A 187 -16.53 -16.40 5.42
CA ASP A 187 -17.15 -16.27 4.09
C ASP A 187 -16.24 -16.61 2.89
N LEU A 188 -14.92 -16.66 3.07
CA LEU A 188 -14.00 -17.11 2.03
C LEU A 188 -14.02 -18.63 1.85
N GLU A 189 -14.47 -19.37 2.86
CA GLU A 189 -14.43 -20.84 2.91
C GLU A 189 -15.80 -21.46 2.57
N GLU A 190 -16.91 -20.74 2.76
CA GLU A 190 -18.26 -21.28 2.53
C GLU A 190 -18.66 -21.31 1.03
N ARG A 191 -17.93 -20.62 0.16
CA ARG A 191 -18.33 -20.44 -1.25
C ARG A 191 -17.75 -21.48 -2.23
N ASP A 192 -17.01 -22.48 -1.74
CA ASP A 192 -16.49 -23.57 -2.56
C ASP A 192 -16.72 -24.95 -1.91
N GLY A 193 -17.92 -25.50 -2.09
CA GLY A 193 -18.16 -26.94 -1.92
C GLY A 193 -19.41 -27.32 -1.12
N LEU A 194 -20.46 -27.69 -1.85
CA LEU A 194 -21.65 -28.39 -1.35
C LEU A 194 -21.27 -29.49 -0.36
N THR A 195 -21.96 -29.52 0.79
CA THR A 195 -21.92 -30.59 1.79
C THR A 195 -22.30 -31.97 1.21
N PRO A 196 -21.37 -32.94 1.08
CA PRO A 196 -21.74 -34.34 0.83
C PRO A 196 -22.00 -35.10 2.14
N PHE A 197 -21.71 -34.50 3.30
CA PHE A 197 -21.64 -35.20 4.58
C PHE A 197 -22.93 -35.15 5.42
N GLN A 198 -23.87 -34.24 5.12
CA GLN A 198 -25.20 -34.23 5.76
C GLN A 198 -26.12 -35.35 5.24
N GLN A 199 -25.84 -35.92 4.07
CA GLN A 199 -26.69 -36.97 3.48
C GLN A 199 -26.46 -38.36 4.09
N PHE A 200 -25.37 -38.58 4.84
CA PHE A 200 -25.05 -39.88 5.45
C PHE A 200 -25.53 -40.04 6.89
N THR A 201 -25.92 -38.95 7.55
CA THR A 201 -26.45 -38.98 8.92
C THR A 201 -27.95 -39.29 9.00
N ASP A 202 -28.72 -39.03 7.93
CA ASP A 202 -30.18 -39.24 7.90
C ASP A 202 -30.62 -40.62 7.37
N LEU A 203 -29.68 -41.55 7.10
CA LEU A 203 -29.98 -42.94 6.70
C LEU A 203 -29.74 -43.96 7.83
N ARG A 204 -29.58 -43.47 9.06
CA ARG A 204 -29.46 -44.32 10.24
C ARG A 204 -30.37 -43.83 11.36
N GLU A 205 -31.64 -43.67 11.04
CA GLU A 205 -32.77 -43.83 11.95
C GLU A 205 -33.89 -44.60 11.24
#